data_AF-A0A3Q1ER93-F1
#
_entry.id   AF-A0A3Q1ER93-F1
#
_cell.length_a   1.000
_cell.length_b   1.000
_cell.length_c   1.000
_cell.angle_alpha   90.00
_cell.angle_beta   90.00
_cell.angle_gamma   90.00
#
_symmetry.space_group_name_H-M   'P 1'
#
loop_
_entity.id
_entity.type
_entity.pdbx_description
1 polymer ?
#
loop_
_entity_poly.entity_id
_entity_poly.type
_entity_poly.pdbx_seq_one_letter_code
_entity_poly.pdbx_strand_id
1 'polypeptide(L)'
;MSAVDEELRIIILRALPTISEDVLQRLINKIKSCGLESIEDLKYVTVEDTVDILQLRKLLETTMKLETLRHPSPGVSSPSPEPFSSPSIVLSLSNLESSSTDDCESPSTIRKTWPETFQVPWNLMPQEISSAISNSKRPPPAAWRQMIRIVADEMRKYEANPMRSQCITVCQKIICQYPLSFADLQNSGKLLGTGYTSLLIQLKNRIENLNRNSSFRHHRSSQDGLKRGPTDAYGCTRYQPDLPPEETEQTLEQKRQQLEEIYLRDGVQGVERAEVQQLMDTTFWLQCRQINALPAPTLTNLRENWPYLFTQKRLYAHFELLTDIKVLRVLELAMEECGRAIVEFFKQKPTNEDVRATLSSGQRNTELCFFVIQLLLAHFSEHSEGLIQIESTTAADVERALPLPAMPRLIPLSGEAPDCCLYGWMVSTEGWIICEGVQPSFISGLVVLFSTFYVFNLQYDDGAAATLEFIQRRFIEINPERGTKAARGKGKAKKKGSVSPPVSSLIRRLMDFQWDFV
;
A
#
# COMPACT_ATOMS: atom_id res chain seq x y z
N MET A 1 -19.08 19.19 -35.85
CA MET A 1 -18.16 19.73 -34.83
C MET A 1 -18.98 20.28 -33.68
N SER A 2 -18.57 20.04 -32.43
CA SER A 2 -19.28 20.54 -31.23
C SER A 2 -19.09 22.05 -31.08
N ALA A 3 -19.98 22.77 -30.39
CA ALA A 3 -19.79 24.21 -30.09
C ALA A 3 -18.43 24.50 -29.42
N VAL A 4 -18.01 23.60 -28.52
CA VAL A 4 -16.70 23.61 -27.84
C VAL A 4 -15.53 23.41 -28.81
N ASP A 5 -15.71 22.72 -29.94
CA ASP A 5 -14.65 22.52 -30.94
C ASP A 5 -14.34 23.83 -31.66
N GLU A 6 -15.39 24.57 -32.03
CA GLU A 6 -15.26 25.80 -32.80
C GLU A 6 -14.64 26.92 -31.96
N GLU A 7 -15.04 27.00 -30.69
CA GLU A 7 -14.45 27.96 -29.75
C GLU A 7 -13.01 27.58 -29.36
N LEU A 8 -12.69 26.28 -29.17
CA LEU A 8 -11.30 25.84 -28.99
C LEU A 8 -10.44 26.18 -30.21
N ARG A 9 -10.97 25.98 -31.42
CA ARG A 9 -10.31 26.33 -32.67
C ARG A 9 -10.00 27.83 -32.74
N ILE A 10 -10.95 28.69 -32.38
CA ILE A 10 -10.76 30.14 -32.32
C ILE A 10 -9.70 30.52 -31.28
N ILE A 11 -9.73 29.92 -30.09
CA ILE A 11 -8.74 30.18 -29.02
C ILE A 11 -7.34 29.76 -29.47
N ILE A 12 -7.21 28.59 -30.09
CA ILE A 12 -5.91 28.07 -30.55
C ILE A 12 -5.35 28.89 -31.70
N LEU A 13 -6.16 29.25 -32.70
CA LEU A 13 -5.73 30.08 -33.82
C LEU A 13 -5.36 31.52 -33.40
N ARG A 14 -6.01 32.05 -32.35
CA ARG A 14 -5.62 33.35 -31.76
C ARG A 14 -4.24 33.30 -31.10
N ALA A 15 -3.92 32.22 -30.42
CA ALA A 15 -2.62 32.05 -29.75
C ALA A 15 -1.51 31.61 -30.71
N LEU A 16 -1.85 30.86 -31.76
CA LEU A 16 -0.94 30.28 -32.73
C LEU A 16 -1.47 30.48 -34.16
N PRO A 17 -1.35 31.68 -34.74
CA PRO A 17 -1.98 32.02 -36.02
C PRO A 17 -1.41 31.24 -37.21
N THR A 18 -0.19 30.71 -37.08
CA THR A 18 0.55 30.03 -38.15
C THR A 18 0.56 28.50 -38.00
N ILE A 19 -0.34 27.93 -37.20
CA ILE A 19 -0.43 26.48 -37.00
C ILE A 19 -1.06 25.80 -38.21
N SER A 20 -0.55 24.63 -38.60
CA SER A 20 -1.16 23.85 -39.69
C SER A 20 -2.43 23.15 -39.20
N GLU A 21 -3.39 22.95 -40.11
CA GLU A 21 -4.68 22.34 -39.78
C GLU A 21 -4.57 20.93 -39.19
N ASP A 22 -3.63 20.12 -39.69
CA ASP A 22 -3.39 18.76 -39.17
C ASP A 22 -2.88 18.75 -37.73
N VAL A 23 -2.20 19.82 -37.31
CA VAL A 23 -1.69 19.97 -35.94
C VAL A 23 -2.76 20.58 -35.04
N LEU A 24 -3.54 21.54 -35.56
CA LEU A 24 -4.71 22.11 -34.89
C LEU A 24 -5.73 21.04 -34.50
N GLN A 25 -6.07 20.14 -35.43
CA GLN A 25 -7.05 19.10 -35.15
C GLN A 25 -6.54 18.04 -34.16
N ARG A 26 -5.25 17.70 -34.23
CA ARG A 26 -4.61 16.81 -33.24
C ARG A 26 -4.60 17.42 -31.84
N LEU A 27 -4.37 18.72 -31.75
CA LEU A 27 -4.41 19.47 -30.50
C LEU A 27 -5.80 19.47 -29.87
N ILE A 28 -6.82 19.79 -30.64
CA ILE A 28 -8.21 19.79 -30.18
C ILE A 28 -8.63 18.41 -29.67
N ASN A 29 -8.30 17.34 -30.41
CA ASN A 29 -8.62 15.97 -30.00
C ASN A 29 -7.88 15.55 -28.72
N LYS A 30 -6.62 15.96 -28.57
CA LYS A 30 -5.83 15.64 -27.37
C LYS A 30 -6.35 16.38 -26.14
N ILE A 31 -6.67 17.66 -26.29
CA ILE A 31 -7.27 18.50 -25.25
C ILE A 31 -8.61 17.89 -24.79
N LYS A 32 -9.44 17.41 -25.71
CA LYS A 32 -10.67 16.67 -25.37
C LYS A 32 -10.41 15.35 -24.64
N SER A 33 -9.36 14.61 -25.03
CA SER A 33 -8.98 13.36 -24.35
C SER A 33 -8.51 13.55 -22.90
N CYS A 34 -8.20 14.78 -22.50
CA CYS A 34 -7.92 15.16 -21.12
C CYS A 34 -9.18 15.38 -20.27
N GLY A 35 -10.38 15.12 -20.81
CA GLY A 35 -11.64 15.20 -20.06
C GLY A 35 -12.24 16.59 -20.01
N LEU A 36 -12.01 17.41 -21.04
CA LEU A 36 -12.50 18.78 -21.12
C LEU A 36 -13.98 18.82 -21.52
N GLU A 37 -14.83 19.22 -20.58
CA GLU A 37 -16.29 19.32 -20.77
C GLU A 37 -16.74 20.76 -21.09
N SER A 38 -16.00 21.78 -20.61
CA SER A 38 -16.26 23.20 -20.90
C SER A 38 -14.98 24.04 -21.07
N ILE A 39 -15.03 25.19 -21.74
CA ILE A 39 -13.85 26.05 -21.98
C ILE A 39 -13.25 26.59 -20.70
N GLU A 40 -14.05 26.73 -19.64
CA GLU A 40 -13.59 27.16 -18.32
C GLU A 40 -12.63 26.14 -17.68
N ASP A 41 -12.65 24.90 -18.14
CA ASP A 41 -11.77 23.84 -17.64
C ASP A 41 -10.35 23.92 -18.22
N LEU A 42 -10.12 24.79 -19.22
CA LEU A 42 -8.77 25.02 -19.79
C LEU A 42 -7.78 25.55 -18.74
N LYS A 43 -8.25 26.22 -17.69
CA LYS A 43 -7.40 26.68 -16.57
C LYS A 43 -6.80 25.53 -15.74
N TYR A 44 -7.36 24.32 -15.86
CA TYR A 44 -6.86 23.12 -15.19
C TYR A 44 -5.93 22.29 -16.07
N VAL A 45 -5.76 22.64 -17.35
CA VAL A 45 -4.81 21.98 -18.26
C VAL A 45 -3.41 22.47 -17.92
N THR A 46 -2.55 21.56 -17.48
CA THR A 46 -1.17 21.90 -17.11
C THR A 46 -0.18 21.54 -18.21
N VAL A 47 1.01 22.15 -18.16
CA VAL A 47 2.11 21.85 -19.12
C VAL A 47 2.46 20.35 -19.13
N GLU A 48 2.24 19.64 -18.02
CA GLU A 48 2.53 18.22 -17.84
C GLU A 48 1.53 17.29 -18.55
N ASP A 49 0.35 17.80 -18.95
CA ASP A 49 -0.66 17.04 -19.71
C ASP A 49 -0.36 17.02 -21.23
N THR A 50 0.71 17.72 -21.67
CA THR A 50 0.92 18.10 -23.08
C THR A 50 2.31 17.72 -23.62
N VAL A 51 2.98 16.78 -22.95
CA VAL A 51 4.41 16.40 -23.12
C VAL A 51 4.85 16.18 -24.58
N ASP A 52 3.93 15.87 -25.50
CA ASP A 52 4.26 15.58 -26.91
C ASP A 52 4.13 16.78 -27.88
N ILE A 53 3.64 17.95 -27.48
CA ILE A 53 3.44 19.08 -28.42
C ILE A 53 3.98 20.39 -27.83
N LEU A 54 5.20 20.75 -28.23
CA LEU A 54 5.95 21.95 -27.81
C LEU A 54 5.17 23.28 -27.97
N GLN A 55 4.12 23.31 -28.80
CA GLN A 55 3.35 24.50 -29.15
C GLN A 55 2.23 24.83 -28.14
N LEU A 56 1.75 23.87 -27.34
CA LEU A 56 0.72 24.09 -26.32
C LEU A 56 1.18 24.98 -25.16
N ARG A 57 2.49 25.00 -24.90
CA ARG A 57 3.10 25.84 -23.87
C ARG A 57 2.94 27.33 -24.16
N LYS A 58 3.09 27.74 -25.42
CA LYS A 58 2.86 29.13 -25.88
C LYS A 58 1.39 29.54 -25.77
N LEU A 59 0.48 28.59 -25.93
CA LEU A 59 -0.96 28.79 -25.86
C LEU A 59 -1.43 29.04 -24.43
N LEU A 60 -0.93 28.25 -23.47
CA LEU A 60 -1.18 28.42 -22.04
C LEU A 60 -0.60 29.74 -21.49
N GLU A 61 0.58 30.16 -21.96
CA GLU A 61 1.17 31.44 -21.57
C GLU A 61 0.40 32.66 -22.11
N THR A 62 -0.32 32.52 -23.24
CA THR A 62 -1.12 33.60 -23.82
C THR A 62 -2.55 33.64 -23.29
N THR A 63 -3.17 32.49 -23.00
CA THR A 63 -4.49 32.43 -22.35
C THR A 63 -4.45 32.95 -20.90
N MET A 64 -3.40 32.61 -20.14
CA MET A 64 -3.19 33.15 -18.79
C MET A 64 -2.98 34.68 -18.78
N LYS A 65 -2.33 35.23 -19.82
CA LYS A 65 -2.18 36.70 -19.98
C LYS A 65 -3.50 37.41 -20.33
N LEU A 66 -4.41 36.74 -21.03
CA LEU A 66 -5.73 37.27 -21.38
C LEU A 66 -6.70 37.29 -20.19
N GLU A 67 -6.60 36.33 -19.26
CA GLU A 67 -7.38 36.34 -18.02
C GLU A 67 -6.95 37.47 -17.07
N THR A 68 -5.66 37.78 -17.00
CA THR A 68 -5.16 38.92 -16.20
C THR A 68 -5.59 40.29 -16.72
N LEU A 69 -5.98 40.41 -18.00
CA LEU A 69 -6.50 41.66 -18.57
C LEU A 69 -8.01 41.86 -18.32
N ARG A 70 -8.74 40.82 -17.89
CA ARG A 70 -10.18 40.89 -17.63
C ARG A 70 -10.54 41.38 -16.21
N HIS A 71 -9.57 41.45 -15.31
CA HIS A 71 -9.78 41.93 -13.94
C HIS A 71 -8.70 42.93 -13.49
N PRO A 72 -8.88 44.24 -13.71
CA PRO A 72 -8.12 45.26 -13.00
C PRO A 72 -8.68 45.45 -11.59
N SER A 73 -7.84 45.33 -10.57
CA SER A 73 -8.12 45.80 -9.21
C SER A 73 -7.61 47.25 -9.06
N PRO A 74 -8.34 48.15 -8.36
CA PRO A 74 -7.92 49.53 -8.19
C PRO A 74 -6.88 49.64 -7.08
N GLY A 75 -5.79 50.36 -7.35
CA GLY A 75 -4.69 50.58 -6.41
C GLY A 75 -4.97 51.67 -5.38
N VAL A 76 -4.21 51.63 -4.28
CA VAL A 76 -3.82 52.81 -3.51
C VAL A 76 -2.36 52.66 -3.04
N SER A 77 -1.58 53.60 -3.54
CA SER A 77 -0.27 54.19 -3.21
C SER A 77 0.48 53.80 -1.92
N SER A 78 1.79 53.62 -2.12
CA SER A 78 2.92 53.59 -1.17
C SER A 78 3.11 54.94 -0.41
N PRO A 79 4.02 55.08 0.59
CA PRO A 79 5.49 54.99 0.37
C PRO A 79 6.35 54.37 1.51
N SER A 80 7.51 53.83 1.12
CA SER A 80 8.69 53.51 1.95
C SER A 80 9.51 54.80 2.25
N PRO A 81 10.60 54.86 3.07
CA PRO A 81 11.82 54.01 2.97
C PRO A 81 12.60 53.66 4.27
N GLU A 82 13.22 52.46 4.26
CA GLU A 82 14.60 52.07 4.67
C GLU A 82 15.25 52.51 6.04
N PRO A 83 16.47 52.04 6.42
CA PRO A 83 16.88 50.66 6.75
C PRO A 83 17.77 50.59 8.04
N PHE A 84 18.34 49.42 8.32
CA PHE A 84 19.53 49.12 9.17
C PHE A 84 19.36 48.32 10.49
N SER A 85 20.06 47.18 10.49
CA SER A 85 21.00 46.66 11.49
C SER A 85 20.53 46.21 12.89
N SER A 86 20.66 44.89 13.11
CA SER A 86 20.91 44.19 14.38
C SER A 86 22.09 44.84 15.17
N PRO A 87 22.28 44.65 16.51
CA PRO A 87 22.40 43.30 17.13
C PRO A 87 22.04 43.13 18.64
N SER A 88 21.89 41.85 19.03
CA SER A 88 22.42 41.19 20.24
C SER A 88 22.04 41.57 21.68
N ILE A 89 21.65 40.50 22.43
CA ILE A 89 21.99 40.16 23.84
C ILE A 89 21.28 41.06 24.89
N VAL A 90 20.59 40.59 25.95
CA VAL A 90 20.97 39.66 27.02
C VAL A 90 19.72 39.16 27.76
N LEU A 91 19.89 38.01 28.42
CA LEU A 91 19.08 37.46 29.51
C LEU A 91 18.83 38.44 30.66
N SER A 92 17.67 38.35 31.31
CA SER A 92 17.56 38.52 32.77
C SER A 92 16.30 37.86 33.33
N LEU A 93 16.54 36.89 34.23
CA LEU A 93 15.58 36.36 35.18
C LEU A 93 15.16 37.45 36.18
N SER A 94 13.93 37.37 36.68
CA SER A 94 13.63 37.73 38.07
C SER A 94 12.57 36.78 38.65
N ASN A 95 13.02 36.07 39.70
CA ASN A 95 12.25 35.46 40.79
C ASN A 95 11.27 36.48 41.41
N LEU A 96 10.29 36.20 42.27
CA LEU A 96 9.99 35.19 43.30
C LEU A 96 8.50 35.48 43.65
N GLU A 97 7.62 34.55 44.02
CA GLU A 97 7.36 34.18 45.42
C GLU A 97 6.26 33.12 45.51
N SER A 98 6.45 32.25 46.49
CA SER A 98 5.66 31.10 46.90
C SER A 98 4.47 31.45 47.79
N SER A 99 3.37 30.71 47.66
CA SER A 99 2.48 30.41 48.78
C SER A 99 1.86 29.03 48.61
N SER A 100 2.20 28.13 49.53
CA SER A 100 1.65 26.79 49.73
C SER A 100 0.39 26.82 50.58
N THR A 101 -0.61 26.01 50.22
CA THR A 101 -1.57 25.39 51.17
C THR A 101 -2.13 24.10 50.58
N ASP A 102 -2.38 23.15 51.50
CA ASP A 102 -2.61 21.72 51.34
C ASP A 102 -3.92 21.26 50.66
N ASP A 103 -3.83 20.00 50.19
CA ASP A 103 -4.83 18.92 50.09
C ASP A 103 -6.23 19.16 49.51
N CYS A 104 -6.51 18.46 48.40
CA CYS A 104 -7.66 17.57 48.30
C CYS A 104 -7.53 16.64 47.07
N GLU A 105 -7.49 15.33 47.33
CA GLU A 105 -7.57 14.26 46.34
C GLU A 105 -8.78 14.45 45.43
N SER A 106 -8.53 14.58 44.13
CA SER A 106 -9.55 14.57 43.08
C SER A 106 -9.44 13.25 42.30
N PRO A 107 -10.56 12.59 41.96
CA PRO A 107 -10.52 11.31 41.26
C PRO A 107 -9.88 11.50 39.89
N SER A 108 -8.95 10.62 39.55
CA SER A 108 -8.18 10.61 38.30
C SER A 108 -9.04 10.96 37.09
N THR A 109 -8.97 12.21 36.65
CA THR A 109 -9.54 12.65 35.38
C THR A 109 -8.75 11.94 34.29
N ILE A 110 -9.27 10.83 33.78
CA ILE A 110 -8.77 10.20 32.57
C ILE A 110 -8.79 11.28 31.49
N ARG A 111 -7.63 11.81 31.13
CA ARG A 111 -7.49 12.78 30.03
C ARG A 111 -7.86 12.04 28.75
N LYS A 112 -9.11 12.21 28.31
CA LYS A 112 -9.60 11.64 27.05
C LYS A 112 -8.71 12.11 25.91
N THR A 113 -8.26 11.17 25.07
CA THR A 113 -7.44 11.49 23.90
C THR A 113 -8.29 12.15 22.82
N TRP A 114 -7.69 12.91 21.90
CA TRP A 114 -8.45 13.63 20.86
C TRP A 114 -9.38 12.74 20.02
N PRO A 115 -9.06 11.46 19.68
CA PRO A 115 -9.99 10.60 18.95
C PRO A 115 -11.26 10.28 19.75
N GLU A 116 -11.15 10.20 21.07
CA GLU A 116 -12.28 9.98 21.99
C GLU A 116 -13.17 11.22 22.12
N THR A 117 -12.62 12.43 21.98
CA THR A 117 -13.39 13.68 22.00
C THR A 117 -13.79 14.17 20.61
N PHE A 118 -13.22 13.61 19.54
CA PHE A 118 -13.49 14.00 18.16
C PHE A 118 -14.98 13.92 17.83
N GLN A 119 -15.50 15.00 17.25
CA GLN A 119 -16.86 15.12 16.77
C GLN A 119 -16.85 15.09 15.25
N VAL A 120 -17.61 14.17 14.67
CA VAL A 120 -17.74 14.07 13.22
C VAL A 120 -18.53 15.29 12.74
N PRO A 121 -18.02 16.07 11.77
CA PRO A 121 -18.62 17.33 11.32
C PRO A 121 -19.83 17.09 10.42
N TRP A 122 -20.91 16.52 10.96
CA TRP A 122 -22.10 16.14 10.19
C TRP A 122 -22.73 17.32 9.44
N ASN A 123 -22.59 18.54 9.98
CA ASN A 123 -23.06 19.78 9.38
C ASN A 123 -22.30 20.19 8.10
N LEU A 124 -21.10 19.66 7.86
CA LEU A 124 -20.32 19.92 6.65
C LEU A 124 -20.61 18.89 5.54
N MET A 125 -21.37 17.84 5.85
CA MET A 125 -21.59 16.75 4.92
C MET A 125 -22.51 17.15 3.77
N PRO A 126 -22.29 16.61 2.57
CA PRO A 126 -23.17 16.84 1.44
C PRO A 126 -24.60 16.33 1.72
N GLN A 127 -25.60 16.91 1.06
CA GLN A 127 -27.01 16.63 1.34
C GLN A 127 -27.36 15.15 1.13
N GLU A 128 -26.67 14.49 0.20
CA GLU A 128 -26.80 13.07 -0.10
C GLU A 128 -26.41 12.18 1.08
N ILE A 129 -25.46 12.60 1.94
CA ILE A 129 -25.10 11.89 3.17
C ILE A 129 -26.23 12.02 4.19
N SER A 130 -26.75 13.23 4.38
CA SER A 130 -27.88 13.47 5.31
C SER A 130 -29.14 12.72 4.87
N SER A 131 -29.41 12.69 3.56
CA SER A 131 -30.49 11.91 2.96
C SER A 131 -30.29 10.42 3.16
N ALA A 132 -29.07 9.90 2.93
CA ALA A 132 -28.75 8.49 3.14
C ALA A 132 -28.94 8.07 4.60
N ILE A 133 -28.47 8.89 5.55
CA ILE A 133 -28.68 8.70 6.99
C ILE A 133 -30.18 8.66 7.33
N SER A 134 -30.94 9.65 6.86
CA SER A 134 -32.39 9.76 7.16
C SER A 134 -33.17 8.57 6.62
N ASN A 135 -32.75 8.03 5.47
CA ASN A 135 -33.37 6.87 4.85
C ASN A 135 -32.77 5.53 5.35
N SER A 136 -31.80 5.56 6.27
CA SER A 136 -31.05 4.37 6.71
C SER A 136 -30.47 3.56 5.55
N LYS A 137 -30.03 4.27 4.51
CA LYS A 137 -29.43 3.69 3.30
C LYS A 137 -27.96 4.06 3.22
N ARG A 138 -27.23 3.31 2.40
CA ARG A 138 -25.83 3.56 2.13
C ARG A 138 -25.67 4.77 1.17
N PRO A 139 -24.78 5.74 1.45
CA PRO A 139 -24.63 6.94 0.62
C PRO A 139 -24.00 6.69 -0.76
N PRO A 140 -24.39 7.39 -1.83
CA PRO A 140 -23.77 7.23 -3.16
C PRO A 140 -22.24 7.35 -3.14
N PRO A 141 -21.48 6.63 -3.99
CA PRO A 141 -20.01 6.61 -3.97
C PRO A 141 -19.35 8.00 -4.03
N ALA A 142 -19.92 8.94 -4.79
CA ALA A 142 -19.41 10.31 -4.87
C ALA A 142 -19.54 11.05 -3.54
N ALA A 143 -20.71 10.96 -2.90
CA ALA A 143 -21.00 11.55 -1.60
C ALA A 143 -20.18 10.90 -0.48
N TRP A 144 -20.00 9.57 -0.53
CA TRP A 144 -19.13 8.82 0.36
C TRP A 144 -17.67 9.33 0.31
N ARG A 145 -17.11 9.49 -0.90
CA ARG A 145 -15.75 10.04 -1.06
C ARG A 145 -15.64 11.47 -0.54
N GLN A 146 -16.68 12.28 -0.68
CA GLN A 146 -16.70 13.64 -0.14
C GLN A 146 -16.74 13.65 1.39
N MET A 147 -17.54 12.77 2.01
CA MET A 147 -17.50 12.54 3.46
C MET A 147 -16.10 12.17 3.93
N ILE A 148 -15.44 11.20 3.29
CA ILE A 148 -14.07 10.79 3.62
C ILE A 148 -13.10 11.99 3.58
N ARG A 149 -13.23 12.88 2.59
CA ARG A 149 -12.39 14.08 2.50
C ARG A 149 -12.62 15.00 3.68
N ILE A 150 -13.89 15.31 4.00
CA ILE A 150 -14.26 16.18 5.11
C ILE A 150 -13.75 15.62 6.44
N VAL A 151 -13.99 14.34 6.71
CA VAL A 151 -13.53 13.68 7.96
C VAL A 151 -12.01 13.70 8.05
N ALA A 152 -11.30 13.36 6.97
CA ALA A 152 -9.84 13.40 6.94
C ALA A 152 -9.31 14.82 7.19
N ASP A 153 -9.91 15.84 6.58
CA ASP A 153 -9.49 17.23 6.72
C ASP A 153 -9.72 17.75 8.15
N GLU A 154 -10.83 17.36 8.80
CA GLU A 154 -11.08 17.69 10.22
C GLU A 154 -10.15 16.94 11.19
N MET A 155 -9.91 15.65 10.97
CA MET A 155 -8.97 14.88 11.81
C MET A 155 -7.56 15.48 11.77
N ARG A 156 -7.15 15.95 10.60
CA ARG A 156 -5.82 16.55 10.40
C ARG A 156 -5.61 17.88 11.12
N LYS A 157 -6.66 18.51 11.64
CA LYS A 157 -6.55 19.68 12.53
C LYS A 157 -6.02 19.32 13.90
N TYR A 158 -6.21 18.07 14.33
CA TYR A 158 -5.69 17.56 15.61
C TYR A 158 -4.29 16.98 15.43
N GLU A 159 -4.13 16.13 14.41
CA GLU A 159 -2.88 15.42 14.14
C GLU A 159 -2.71 15.23 12.64
N ALA A 160 -1.61 15.75 12.07
CA ALA A 160 -1.39 15.73 10.63
C ALA A 160 -1.41 14.31 10.05
N ASN A 161 -0.89 13.32 10.79
CA ASN A 161 -0.92 11.91 10.44
C ASN A 161 -1.39 11.01 11.61
N PRO A 162 -2.70 10.86 11.82
CA PRO A 162 -3.25 10.00 12.84
C PRO A 162 -2.81 8.54 12.69
N MET A 163 -2.49 7.89 13.80
CA MET A 163 -2.26 6.45 13.88
C MET A 163 -3.49 5.65 13.45
N ARG A 164 -3.26 4.42 12.99
CA ARG A 164 -4.34 3.50 12.59
C ARG A 164 -5.36 3.28 13.71
N SER A 165 -4.91 3.11 14.95
CA SER A 165 -5.78 2.96 16.13
C SER A 165 -6.70 4.16 16.35
N GLN A 166 -6.19 5.38 16.17
CA GLN A 166 -6.98 6.61 16.27
C GLN A 166 -8.02 6.71 15.14
N CYS A 167 -7.65 6.34 13.90
CA CYS A 167 -8.60 6.25 12.79
C CYS A 167 -9.71 5.23 13.06
N ILE A 168 -9.38 4.07 13.67
CA ILE A 168 -10.36 3.07 14.07
C ILE A 168 -11.37 3.67 15.05
N THR A 169 -10.93 4.40 16.07
CA THR A 169 -11.83 5.05 17.05
C THR A 169 -12.83 5.99 16.36
N VAL A 170 -12.38 6.79 15.39
CA VAL A 170 -13.28 7.68 14.63
C VAL A 170 -14.24 6.90 13.73
N CYS A 171 -13.77 5.86 13.04
CA CYS A 171 -14.62 5.01 12.20
C CYS A 171 -15.70 4.30 13.02
N GLN A 172 -15.34 3.78 14.19
CA GLN A 172 -16.28 3.16 15.14
C GLN A 172 -17.36 4.15 15.56
N LYS A 173 -17.03 5.41 15.87
CA LYS A 173 -18.04 6.43 16.20
C LYS A 173 -19.05 6.68 15.08
N ILE A 174 -18.56 6.83 13.84
CA ILE A 174 -19.41 7.02 12.66
C ILE A 174 -20.40 5.84 12.52
N ILE A 175 -19.90 4.62 12.67
CA ILE A 175 -20.69 3.40 12.50
C ILE A 175 -21.62 3.15 13.67
N CYS A 176 -21.20 3.38 14.91
CA CYS A 176 -22.07 3.29 16.08
C CYS A 176 -23.24 4.27 15.98
N GLN A 177 -23.02 5.45 15.39
CA GLN A 177 -24.06 6.46 15.23
C GLN A 177 -25.02 6.11 14.09
N TYR A 178 -24.53 5.59 12.97
CA TYR A 178 -25.34 5.29 11.77
C TYR A 178 -24.91 3.97 11.10
N PRO A 179 -25.20 2.83 11.74
CA PRO A 179 -24.67 1.53 11.31
C PRO A 179 -25.18 1.12 9.92
N LEU A 180 -26.46 1.35 9.62
CA LEU A 180 -27.05 0.97 8.34
C LEU A 180 -26.51 1.78 7.14
N SER A 181 -25.97 2.97 7.40
CA SER A 181 -25.45 3.84 6.35
C SER A 181 -23.95 3.67 6.12
N PHE A 182 -23.17 3.31 7.15
CA PHE A 182 -21.70 3.30 7.05
C PHE A 182 -21.02 2.00 7.44
N ALA A 183 -21.73 1.03 8.03
CA ALA A 183 -21.13 -0.27 8.32
C ALA A 183 -21.02 -1.14 7.06
N ASP A 184 -20.01 -1.99 7.04
CA ASP A 184 -19.92 -3.10 6.11
C ASP A 184 -20.91 -4.19 6.52
N LEU A 185 -21.97 -4.35 5.72
CA LEU A 185 -23.07 -5.28 5.95
C LEU A 185 -23.15 -6.28 4.79
N GLN A 186 -23.51 -7.52 5.10
CA GLN A 186 -23.91 -8.54 4.13
C GLN A 186 -25.32 -8.27 3.61
N ASN A 187 -25.70 -8.91 2.49
CA ASN A 187 -27.06 -8.85 1.91
C ASN A 187 -28.17 -9.29 2.90
N SER A 188 -27.81 -10.07 3.92
CA SER A 188 -28.71 -10.50 5.01
C SER A 188 -28.86 -9.46 6.14
N GLY A 189 -28.17 -8.32 6.07
CA GLY A 189 -28.11 -7.29 7.11
C GLY A 189 -27.12 -7.59 8.25
N LYS A 190 -26.36 -8.69 8.18
CA LYS A 190 -25.35 -9.04 9.18
C LYS A 190 -24.04 -8.26 8.96
N LEU A 191 -23.39 -7.83 10.04
CA LEU A 191 -22.08 -7.16 10.00
C LEU A 191 -21.02 -8.04 9.33
N LEU A 192 -20.29 -7.46 8.37
CA LEU A 192 -19.14 -8.07 7.72
C LEU A 192 -17.87 -7.69 8.47
N GLY A 193 -17.17 -8.70 9.00
CA GLY A 193 -15.95 -8.50 9.79
C GLY A 193 -16.18 -7.58 10.99
N THR A 194 -15.36 -6.53 11.10
CA THR A 194 -15.48 -5.50 12.14
C THR A 194 -16.50 -4.40 11.81
N GLY A 195 -17.05 -4.42 10.58
CA GLY A 195 -18.02 -3.44 10.09
C GLY A 195 -17.42 -2.10 9.64
N TYR A 196 -16.14 -1.82 9.92
CA TYR A 196 -15.52 -0.53 9.59
C TYR A 196 -14.36 -0.62 8.59
N THR A 197 -14.10 -1.79 8.03
CA THR A 197 -12.94 -2.07 7.17
C THR A 197 -12.87 -1.13 5.97
N SER A 198 -13.98 -0.98 5.22
CA SER A 198 -14.01 -0.13 4.03
C SER A 198 -13.80 1.36 4.35
N LEU A 199 -14.44 1.84 5.42
CA LEU A 199 -14.34 3.22 5.89
C LEU A 199 -12.92 3.54 6.36
N LEU A 200 -12.32 2.64 7.14
CA LEU A 200 -10.96 2.79 7.67
C LEU A 200 -9.92 2.86 6.55
N ILE A 201 -9.99 1.94 5.58
CA ILE A 201 -9.06 1.91 4.44
C ILE A 201 -9.12 3.24 3.68
N GLN A 202 -10.32 3.70 3.34
CA GLN A 202 -10.48 4.92 2.54
C GLN A 202 -10.04 6.17 3.30
N LEU A 203 -10.37 6.25 4.59
CA LEU A 203 -9.98 7.35 5.46
C LEU A 203 -8.46 7.44 5.61
N LYS A 204 -7.80 6.31 5.89
CA LYS A 204 -6.35 6.27 6.08
C LYS A 204 -5.60 6.59 4.78
N ASN A 205 -6.02 6.00 3.65
CA ASN A 205 -5.48 6.32 2.33
C ASN A 205 -5.62 7.82 1.98
N ARG A 206 -6.72 8.47 2.37
CA ARG A 206 -6.92 9.91 2.12
C ARG A 206 -5.93 10.75 2.93
N ILE A 207 -5.78 10.48 4.22
CA ILE A 207 -4.84 11.20 5.09
C ILE A 207 -3.41 11.04 4.60
N GLU A 208 -3.02 9.82 4.22
CA GLU A 208 -1.70 9.54 3.65
C GLU A 208 -1.43 10.34 2.37
N ASN A 209 -2.40 10.43 1.47
CA ASN A 209 -2.25 11.23 0.24
C ASN A 209 -2.06 12.73 0.53
N LEU A 210 -2.67 13.24 1.60
CA LEU A 210 -2.58 14.64 1.99
C LEU A 210 -1.24 15.01 2.67
N ASN A 211 -0.52 14.04 3.22
CA ASN A 211 0.76 14.27 3.94
C ASN A 211 2.00 14.16 3.04
N ARG A 212 1.83 14.05 1.72
CA ARG A 212 2.95 13.97 0.77
C ARG A 212 3.60 15.35 0.55
N ASN A 213 4.73 15.63 1.22
CA ASN A 213 5.56 16.82 0.95
C ASN A 213 6.45 16.66 -0.30
N SER A 214 6.63 17.74 -1.05
CA SER A 214 7.31 17.82 -2.36
C SER A 214 8.83 18.03 -2.32
N SER A 215 9.50 17.97 -1.17
CA SER A 215 10.96 18.22 -1.08
C SER A 215 11.78 16.93 -1.13
N PHE A 216 12.53 16.74 -2.22
CA PHE A 216 13.47 15.64 -2.41
C PHE A 216 14.92 16.13 -2.26
N ARG A 217 15.63 15.71 -1.21
CA ARG A 217 17.11 15.68 -1.20
C ARG A 217 17.57 14.23 -1.30
N HIS A 218 18.43 13.96 -2.27
CA HIS A 218 18.94 12.65 -2.63
C HIS A 218 20.34 12.44 -2.04
N HIS A 219 20.58 11.27 -1.43
CA HIS A 219 21.89 10.62 -1.52
C HIS A 219 21.80 9.49 -2.55
N ARG A 220 22.73 9.52 -3.50
CA ARG A 220 22.94 8.51 -4.54
C ARG A 220 24.02 7.54 -4.08
N SER A 221 23.83 6.26 -4.36
CA SER A 221 24.92 5.39 -4.80
C SER A 221 24.41 4.46 -5.89
N SER A 222 25.27 4.24 -6.87
CA SER A 222 25.04 3.56 -8.14
C SER A 222 25.76 2.22 -8.10
N GLN A 223 25.08 1.11 -8.43
CA GLN A 223 25.55 0.04 -9.35
C GLN A 223 24.64 -1.21 -9.28
N ASP A 224 25.00 -2.22 -10.07
CA ASP A 224 24.21 -3.23 -10.76
C ASP A 224 23.36 -4.21 -9.94
N GLY A 225 22.29 -4.65 -10.59
CA GLY A 225 22.01 -6.08 -10.78
C GLY A 225 21.60 -6.97 -9.62
N LEU A 226 21.63 -6.54 -8.36
CA LEU A 226 21.05 -7.23 -7.20
C LEU A 226 20.75 -6.18 -6.13
N LYS A 227 19.69 -5.39 -6.31
CA LYS A 227 19.40 -4.29 -5.38
C LYS A 227 18.55 -4.77 -4.19
N ARG A 228 19.20 -5.28 -3.14
CA ARG A 228 18.69 -5.07 -1.77
C ARG A 228 19.03 -3.62 -1.38
N GLY A 229 18.22 -2.68 -1.89
CA GLY A 229 18.36 -1.24 -1.64
C GLY A 229 17.62 -0.78 -0.37
N PRO A 230 17.81 0.47 0.09
CA PRO A 230 17.25 1.00 1.33
C PRO A 230 15.72 1.11 1.21
N THR A 231 15.06 0.04 1.62
CA THR A 231 13.64 -0.05 1.90
C THR A 231 13.51 -0.54 3.35
N ASP A 232 14.11 0.23 4.24
CA ASP A 232 14.69 -0.12 5.54
C ASP A 232 13.67 -0.17 6.71
N ALA A 233 12.37 -0.28 6.42
CA ALA A 233 11.33 -0.63 7.39
C ALA A 233 9.93 -0.68 6.74
N TYR A 234 9.80 -0.91 5.42
CA TYR A 234 8.51 -0.69 4.75
C TYR A 234 7.43 -1.62 5.32
N GLY A 235 6.53 -1.07 6.14
CA GLY A 235 5.51 -1.82 6.87
C GLY A 235 6.00 -2.55 8.12
N CYS A 236 7.30 -2.54 8.39
CA CYS A 236 7.88 -3.20 9.55
C CYS A 236 7.89 -2.25 10.76
N THR A 237 7.18 -2.63 11.82
CA THR A 237 7.21 -1.96 13.13
C THR A 237 8.48 -2.28 13.91
N ARG A 238 9.09 -3.45 13.66
CA ARG A 238 10.29 -3.94 14.37
C ARG A 238 11.39 -4.40 13.42
N TYR A 239 11.78 -3.55 12.47
CA TYR A 239 12.78 -3.88 11.44
C TYR A 239 14.17 -4.24 12.01
N GLN A 240 14.63 -3.47 12.99
CA GLN A 240 15.87 -3.70 13.71
C GLN A 240 15.62 -3.37 15.19
N PRO A 241 15.18 -4.34 16.01
CA PRO A 241 14.86 -4.08 17.41
C PRO A 241 16.13 -3.75 18.21
N ASP A 242 15.95 -3.25 19.43
CA ASP A 242 17.04 -3.09 20.40
C ASP A 242 17.42 -4.45 21.03
N LEU A 243 18.66 -4.54 21.53
CA LEU A 243 19.12 -5.72 22.26
C LEU A 243 18.28 -5.87 23.53
N PRO A 244 17.72 -7.05 23.84
CA PRO A 244 16.97 -7.26 25.08
C PRO A 244 17.83 -6.94 26.31
N PRO A 245 17.31 -6.22 27.32
CA PRO A 245 18.09 -5.81 28.50
C PRO A 245 18.72 -6.98 29.27
N GLU A 246 18.07 -8.14 29.25
CA GLU A 246 18.53 -9.36 29.92
C GLU A 246 19.57 -10.15 29.11
N GLU A 247 19.88 -9.71 27.90
CA GLU A 247 20.74 -10.43 26.96
C GLU A 247 22.00 -9.63 26.59
N THR A 248 23.02 -10.37 26.17
CA THR A 248 24.24 -9.84 25.55
C THR A 248 24.40 -10.47 24.17
N GLU A 249 25.26 -9.89 23.33
CA GLU A 249 25.58 -10.52 22.04
C GLU A 249 26.10 -11.95 22.20
N GLN A 250 26.89 -12.21 23.25
CA GLN A 250 27.44 -13.52 23.55
C GLN A 250 26.35 -14.53 23.97
N THR A 251 25.39 -14.11 24.80
CA THR A 251 24.29 -15.01 25.21
C THR A 251 23.35 -15.33 24.06
N LEU A 252 23.09 -14.36 23.17
CA LEU A 252 22.30 -14.59 21.96
C LEU A 252 23.00 -15.53 20.97
N GLU A 253 24.32 -15.41 20.83
CA GLU A 253 25.11 -16.33 19.99
C GLU A 253 25.11 -17.76 20.56
N GLN A 254 25.21 -17.92 21.88
CA GLN A 254 25.07 -19.23 22.52
C GLN A 254 23.68 -19.85 22.26
N LYS A 255 22.61 -19.04 22.33
CA LYS A 255 21.24 -19.49 22.01
C LYS A 255 21.06 -19.84 20.54
N ARG A 256 21.74 -19.14 19.64
CA ARG A 256 21.79 -19.49 18.22
C ARG A 256 22.46 -20.85 18.00
N GLN A 257 23.59 -21.11 18.66
CA GLN A 257 24.28 -22.42 18.59
C GLN A 257 23.42 -23.55 19.15
N GLN A 258 22.66 -23.31 20.23
CA GLN A 258 21.68 -24.26 20.73
C GLN A 258 20.60 -24.61 19.68
N LEU A 259 20.11 -23.63 18.92
CA LEU A 259 19.18 -23.88 17.81
C LEU A 259 19.81 -24.77 16.73
N GLU A 260 21.09 -24.56 16.40
CA GLU A 260 21.82 -25.41 15.45
C GLU A 260 21.96 -26.85 15.96
N GLU A 261 22.33 -27.03 17.23
CA GLU A 261 22.43 -28.35 17.86
C GLU A 261 21.09 -29.09 17.87
N ILE A 262 20.00 -28.38 18.19
CA ILE A 262 18.65 -28.95 18.14
C ILE A 262 18.30 -29.35 16.70
N TYR A 263 18.65 -28.53 15.71
CA TYR A 263 18.41 -28.86 14.30
C TYR A 263 19.25 -30.06 13.82
N LEU A 264 20.51 -30.17 14.22
CA LEU A 264 21.36 -31.33 13.89
C LEU A 264 20.80 -32.64 14.45
N ARG A 265 20.21 -32.59 15.65
CA ARG A 265 19.65 -33.77 16.32
C ARG A 265 18.25 -34.13 15.83
N ASP A 266 17.36 -33.14 15.70
CA ASP A 266 15.92 -33.35 15.48
C ASP A 266 15.44 -32.97 14.06
N GLY A 267 16.31 -32.35 13.26
CA GLY A 267 15.96 -31.79 11.96
C GLY A 267 14.85 -30.74 12.03
N VAL A 268 14.10 -30.63 10.93
CA VAL A 268 12.98 -29.71 10.79
C VAL A 268 11.87 -29.96 11.83
N GLN A 269 11.70 -31.20 12.29
CA GLN A 269 10.66 -31.57 13.27
C GLN A 269 10.87 -30.90 14.64
N GLY A 270 12.10 -30.50 14.96
CA GLY A 270 12.38 -29.72 16.19
C GLY A 270 11.63 -28.39 16.27
N VAL A 271 11.08 -27.88 15.17
CA VAL A 271 10.31 -26.62 15.12
C VAL A 271 9.07 -26.63 16.03
N GLU A 272 8.54 -27.81 16.36
CA GLU A 272 7.40 -27.99 17.24
C GLU A 272 7.76 -27.94 18.74
N ARG A 273 9.05 -27.96 19.09
CA ARG A 273 9.49 -27.85 20.49
C ARG A 273 9.27 -26.43 21.02
N ALA A 274 8.73 -26.34 22.25
CA ALA A 274 8.55 -25.08 22.95
C ALA A 274 9.89 -24.34 23.17
N GLU A 275 10.98 -25.08 23.40
CA GLU A 275 12.33 -24.54 23.52
C GLU A 275 12.78 -23.83 22.23
N VAL A 276 12.56 -24.44 21.06
CA VAL A 276 12.88 -23.80 19.77
C VAL A 276 12.07 -22.52 19.57
N GLN A 277 10.80 -22.49 20.02
CA GLN A 277 10.00 -21.26 20.02
C GLN A 277 10.64 -20.16 20.86
N GLN A 278 10.95 -20.46 22.11
CA GLN A 278 11.53 -19.50 23.04
C GLN A 278 12.89 -18.99 22.54
N LEU A 279 13.75 -19.88 22.03
CA LEU A 279 15.05 -19.50 21.48
C LEU A 279 14.92 -18.62 20.24
N MET A 280 14.03 -18.97 19.30
CA MET A 280 13.77 -18.15 18.11
C MET A 280 13.23 -16.76 18.48
N ASP A 281 12.35 -16.66 19.46
CA ASP A 281 11.79 -15.35 19.90
C ASP A 281 12.85 -14.50 20.61
N THR A 282 13.65 -15.12 21.49
CA THR A 282 14.71 -14.42 22.25
C THR A 282 15.83 -13.93 21.34
N THR A 283 16.15 -14.70 20.29
CA THR A 283 17.21 -14.37 19.32
C THR A 283 16.75 -13.49 18.17
N PHE A 284 15.50 -13.00 18.18
CA PHE A 284 14.94 -12.17 17.11
C PHE A 284 15.83 -10.98 16.75
N TRP A 285 16.42 -10.32 17.74
CA TRP A 285 17.39 -9.25 17.53
C TRP A 285 18.59 -9.67 16.66
N LEU A 286 19.19 -10.82 17.00
CA LEU A 286 20.37 -11.33 16.30
C LEU A 286 20.01 -11.78 14.88
N GLN A 287 18.82 -12.38 14.70
CA GLN A 287 18.28 -12.73 13.39
C GLN A 287 18.18 -11.48 12.50
N CYS A 288 17.50 -10.42 12.95
CA CYS A 288 17.38 -9.17 12.18
C CYS A 288 18.75 -8.58 11.86
N ARG A 289 19.67 -8.54 12.84
CA ARG A 289 21.03 -8.01 12.64
C ARG A 289 21.80 -8.78 11.56
N GLN A 290 21.73 -10.11 11.55
CA GLN A 290 22.42 -10.93 10.56
C GLN A 290 21.75 -10.87 9.19
N ILE A 291 20.41 -10.88 9.13
CA ILE A 291 19.63 -10.72 7.90
C ILE A 291 19.94 -9.38 7.22
N ASN A 292 20.00 -8.29 8.01
CA ASN A 292 20.23 -6.94 7.53
C ASN A 292 21.72 -6.56 7.41
N ALA A 293 22.63 -7.52 7.57
CA ALA A 293 24.07 -7.26 7.49
C ALA A 293 24.47 -6.72 6.10
N LEU A 294 25.57 -5.95 6.06
CA LEU A 294 26.15 -5.40 4.84
C LEU A 294 27.61 -5.86 4.72
N PRO A 295 28.01 -6.56 3.64
CA PRO A 295 27.18 -6.99 2.50
C PRO A 295 26.11 -8.01 2.91
N ALA A 296 25.01 -8.02 2.16
CA ALA A 296 23.89 -8.91 2.45
C ALA A 296 24.31 -10.39 2.35
N PRO A 297 23.97 -11.23 3.35
CA PRO A 297 24.27 -12.65 3.28
C PRO A 297 23.38 -13.34 2.24
N THR A 298 23.91 -14.42 1.66
CA THR A 298 23.12 -15.34 0.84
C THR A 298 22.09 -16.06 1.70
N LEU A 299 20.98 -16.48 1.12
CA LEU A 299 19.96 -17.25 1.84
C LEU A 299 20.49 -18.63 2.25
N THR A 300 21.43 -19.19 1.50
CA THR A 300 22.17 -20.40 1.91
C THR A 300 22.92 -20.19 3.22
N ASN A 301 23.69 -19.10 3.33
CA ASN A 301 24.42 -18.78 4.57
C ASN A 301 23.45 -18.50 5.74
N LEU A 302 22.35 -17.78 5.48
CA LEU A 302 21.32 -17.57 6.51
C LEU A 302 20.67 -18.89 6.94
N ARG A 303 20.47 -19.85 6.03
CA ARG A 303 19.88 -21.15 6.33
C ARG A 303 20.81 -22.03 7.15
N GLU A 304 22.12 -21.94 6.92
CA GLU A 304 23.12 -22.62 7.76
C GLU A 304 23.05 -22.11 9.20
N ASN A 305 22.97 -20.79 9.39
CA ASN A 305 22.97 -20.17 10.71
C ASN A 305 21.60 -20.17 11.43
N TRP A 306 20.50 -20.21 10.67
CA TRP A 306 19.12 -20.13 11.15
C TRP A 306 18.21 -21.12 10.43
N PRO A 307 18.46 -22.44 10.49
CA PRO A 307 17.72 -23.41 9.70
C PRO A 307 16.22 -23.41 10.01
N TYR A 308 15.83 -23.15 11.26
CA TYR A 308 14.43 -23.05 11.64
C TYR A 308 13.73 -21.83 11.03
N LEU A 309 14.42 -20.73 10.72
CA LEU A 309 13.82 -19.54 10.08
C LEU A 309 13.17 -19.87 8.74
N PHE A 310 13.63 -20.93 8.08
CA PHE A 310 13.18 -21.40 6.77
C PHE A 310 11.97 -22.36 6.82
N THR A 311 11.33 -22.49 7.98
CA THR A 311 10.10 -23.28 8.14
C THR A 311 8.86 -22.40 8.01
N GLN A 312 7.75 -22.95 7.49
CA GLN A 312 6.47 -22.24 7.36
C GLN A 312 6.06 -21.53 8.66
N LYS A 313 6.12 -22.24 9.79
CA LYS A 313 5.75 -21.71 11.12
C LYS A 313 6.60 -20.51 11.53
N ARG A 314 7.92 -20.55 11.26
CA ARG A 314 8.84 -19.50 11.65
C ARG A 314 8.83 -18.31 10.70
N LEU A 315 8.59 -18.52 9.40
CA LEU A 315 8.38 -17.41 8.47
C LEU A 315 7.14 -16.59 8.83
N TYR A 316 6.05 -17.25 9.24
CA TYR A 316 4.86 -16.56 9.74
C TYR A 316 5.14 -15.77 11.03
N ALA A 317 5.76 -16.44 12.01
CA ALA A 317 6.06 -15.81 13.30
C ALA A 317 7.04 -14.63 13.14
N HIS A 318 8.08 -14.77 12.32
CA HIS A 318 9.05 -13.71 12.08
C HIS A 318 8.42 -12.54 11.32
N PHE A 319 7.52 -12.80 10.36
CA PHE A 319 6.73 -11.75 9.72
C PHE A 319 5.84 -11.00 10.72
N GLU A 320 5.14 -11.73 11.59
CA GLU A 320 4.31 -11.14 12.64
C GLU A 320 5.15 -10.29 13.60
N LEU A 321 6.33 -10.75 14.01
CA LEU A 321 7.26 -9.96 14.81
C LEU A 321 7.70 -8.68 14.08
N LEU A 322 7.99 -8.75 12.78
CA LEU A 322 8.40 -7.59 11.99
C LEU A 322 7.30 -6.54 11.83
N THR A 323 6.03 -6.96 11.71
CA THR A 323 4.93 -6.11 11.19
C THR A 323 3.75 -5.94 12.14
N ASP A 324 3.66 -6.74 13.21
CA ASP A 324 2.50 -6.92 14.09
C ASP A 324 1.25 -7.46 13.37
N ILE A 325 1.45 -8.16 12.25
CA ILE A 325 0.36 -8.68 11.41
C ILE A 325 0.41 -10.21 11.34
N LYS A 326 -0.69 -10.85 11.77
CA LYS A 326 -0.97 -12.29 11.56
C LYS A 326 -1.32 -12.55 10.11
N VAL A 327 -0.29 -12.57 9.25
CA VAL A 327 -0.43 -12.54 7.78
C VAL A 327 -1.34 -13.63 7.21
N LEU A 328 -1.27 -14.86 7.71
CA LEU A 328 -2.15 -15.95 7.28
C LEU A 328 -3.62 -15.58 7.53
N ARG A 329 -3.94 -15.19 8.77
CA ARG A 329 -5.32 -14.85 9.16
C ARG A 329 -5.86 -13.66 8.38
N VAL A 330 -5.03 -12.64 8.17
CA VAL A 330 -5.42 -11.45 7.41
C VAL A 330 -5.70 -11.78 5.94
N LEU A 331 -4.87 -12.63 5.32
CA LEU A 331 -5.09 -13.04 3.93
C LEU A 331 -6.33 -13.94 3.78
N GLU A 332 -6.57 -14.86 4.72
CA GLU A 332 -7.79 -15.69 4.76
C GLU A 332 -9.04 -14.82 4.83
N LEU A 333 -9.06 -13.85 5.76
CA LEU A 333 -10.17 -12.91 5.88
C LEU A 333 -10.36 -12.09 4.61
N ALA A 334 -9.28 -11.60 3.99
CA ALA A 334 -9.38 -10.86 2.73
C ALA A 334 -10.01 -11.71 1.62
N MET A 335 -9.66 -13.01 1.52
CA MET A 335 -10.27 -13.92 0.56
C MET A 335 -11.76 -14.19 0.85
N GLU A 336 -12.12 -14.36 2.13
CA GLU A 336 -13.51 -14.55 2.57
C GLU A 336 -14.38 -13.31 2.26
N GLU A 337 -13.86 -12.12 2.53
CA GLU A 337 -14.59 -10.85 2.42
C GLU A 337 -14.69 -10.36 0.97
N CYS A 338 -13.60 -10.41 0.20
CA CYS A 338 -13.55 -9.77 -1.12
C CYS A 338 -13.14 -10.66 -2.29
N GLY A 339 -12.65 -11.89 -2.05
CA GLY A 339 -12.17 -12.78 -3.11
C GLY A 339 -13.22 -13.05 -4.19
N ARG A 340 -14.44 -13.44 -3.79
CA ARG A 340 -15.55 -13.65 -4.74
C ARG A 340 -15.94 -12.37 -5.49
N ALA A 341 -15.96 -11.22 -4.80
CA ALA A 341 -16.29 -9.95 -5.42
C ALA A 341 -15.27 -9.52 -6.48
N ILE A 342 -13.98 -9.84 -6.28
CA ILE A 342 -12.93 -9.61 -7.28
C ILE A 342 -13.18 -10.46 -8.52
N VAL A 343 -13.53 -11.74 -8.34
CA VAL A 343 -13.87 -12.64 -9.45
C VAL A 343 -15.07 -12.10 -10.24
N GLU A 344 -16.15 -11.72 -9.55
CA GLU A 344 -17.35 -11.16 -10.20
C GLU A 344 -17.08 -9.83 -10.90
N PHE A 345 -16.22 -8.98 -10.33
CA PHE A 345 -15.77 -7.75 -10.99
C PHE A 345 -15.14 -8.03 -12.34
N PHE A 346 -14.20 -8.98 -12.40
CA PHE A 346 -13.52 -9.31 -13.65
C PHE A 346 -14.44 -10.02 -14.64
N LYS A 347 -15.40 -10.84 -14.18
CA LYS A 347 -16.42 -11.44 -15.06
C LYS A 347 -17.26 -10.39 -15.77
N GLN A 348 -17.67 -9.34 -15.06
CA GLN A 348 -18.54 -8.30 -15.60
C GLN A 348 -17.78 -7.22 -16.36
N LYS A 349 -16.56 -6.92 -15.92
CA LYS A 349 -15.72 -5.88 -16.50
C LYS A 349 -14.31 -6.43 -16.81
N PRO A 350 -14.18 -7.40 -17.75
CA PRO A 350 -12.87 -7.90 -18.15
C PRO A 350 -11.99 -6.75 -18.65
N THR A 351 -10.75 -6.71 -18.19
CA THR A 351 -9.89 -5.54 -18.40
C THR A 351 -8.97 -5.65 -19.61
N ASN A 352 -8.66 -6.87 -20.05
CA ASN A 352 -7.85 -7.20 -21.21
C ASN A 352 -8.18 -8.65 -21.68
N GLU A 353 -7.54 -9.11 -22.76
CA GLU A 353 -7.74 -10.48 -23.27
C GLU A 353 -7.22 -11.55 -22.31
N ASP A 354 -6.10 -11.29 -21.61
CA ASP A 354 -5.52 -12.25 -20.66
C ASP A 354 -6.50 -12.57 -19.53
N VAL A 355 -7.17 -11.55 -18.97
CA VAL A 355 -8.22 -11.74 -17.95
C VAL A 355 -9.38 -12.55 -18.52
N ARG A 356 -9.78 -12.34 -19.79
CA ARG A 356 -10.85 -13.17 -20.41
C ARG A 356 -10.41 -14.61 -20.59
N ALA A 357 -9.15 -14.83 -20.99
CA ALA A 357 -8.57 -16.16 -21.12
C ALA A 357 -8.55 -16.87 -19.76
N THR A 358 -8.04 -16.20 -18.71
CA THR A 358 -8.02 -16.74 -17.33
C THR A 358 -9.43 -17.06 -16.82
N LEU A 359 -10.41 -16.19 -17.07
CA LEU A 359 -11.81 -16.44 -16.70
C LEU A 359 -12.40 -17.66 -17.41
N SER A 360 -12.01 -17.88 -18.67
CA SER A 360 -12.48 -19.00 -19.49
C SER A 360 -11.81 -20.32 -19.11
N SER A 361 -10.56 -20.27 -18.67
CA SER A 361 -9.79 -21.42 -18.19
C SER A 361 -10.05 -21.79 -16.73
N GLY A 362 -10.78 -20.95 -15.98
CA GLY A 362 -11.09 -21.17 -14.57
C GLY A 362 -11.84 -22.50 -14.38
N GLN A 363 -11.18 -23.48 -13.77
CA GLN A 363 -11.77 -24.80 -13.53
C GLN A 363 -12.73 -24.74 -12.34
N ARG A 364 -13.74 -25.62 -12.31
CA ARG A 364 -14.72 -25.68 -11.20
C ARG A 364 -14.09 -25.99 -9.84
N ASN A 365 -12.89 -26.59 -9.81
CA ASN A 365 -12.21 -27.04 -8.60
C ASN A 365 -10.99 -26.18 -8.20
N THR A 366 -10.77 -25.04 -8.86
CA THR A 366 -9.64 -24.16 -8.55
C THR A 366 -9.86 -23.46 -7.20
N GLU A 367 -8.85 -23.48 -6.31
CA GLU A 367 -8.88 -22.72 -5.07
C GLU A 367 -9.09 -21.22 -5.35
N LEU A 368 -10.02 -20.58 -4.62
CA LEU A 368 -10.40 -19.18 -4.85
C LEU A 368 -9.19 -18.23 -4.81
N CYS A 369 -8.30 -18.42 -3.83
CA CYS A 369 -7.10 -17.59 -3.68
C CYS A 369 -6.20 -17.70 -4.92
N PHE A 370 -5.96 -18.92 -5.40
CA PHE A 370 -5.16 -19.16 -6.61
C PHE A 370 -5.78 -18.47 -7.82
N PHE A 371 -7.09 -18.61 -8.01
CA PHE A 371 -7.80 -17.99 -9.12
C PHE A 371 -7.78 -16.46 -9.07
N VAL A 372 -7.95 -15.87 -7.88
CA VAL A 372 -7.84 -14.42 -7.67
C VAL A 372 -6.43 -13.92 -8.04
N ILE A 373 -5.38 -14.63 -7.63
CA ILE A 373 -4.00 -14.23 -7.99
C ILE A 373 -3.76 -14.33 -9.50
N GLN A 374 -4.25 -15.38 -10.17
CA GLN A 374 -4.16 -15.51 -11.63
C GLN A 374 -4.85 -14.33 -12.34
N LEU A 375 -6.04 -13.93 -11.88
CA LEU A 375 -6.75 -12.77 -12.43
C LEU A 375 -6.00 -11.45 -12.21
N LEU A 376 -5.34 -11.27 -11.06
CA LEU A 376 -4.54 -10.08 -10.77
C LEU A 376 -3.29 -10.01 -11.67
N LEU A 377 -2.57 -11.12 -11.82
CA LEU A 377 -1.42 -11.21 -12.73
C LEU A 377 -1.84 -10.86 -14.17
N ALA A 378 -2.92 -11.49 -14.66
CA ALA A 378 -3.49 -11.18 -15.98
C ALA A 378 -3.92 -9.71 -16.11
N HIS A 379 -4.55 -9.13 -15.09
CA HIS A 379 -4.98 -7.72 -15.11
C HIS A 379 -3.79 -6.75 -15.23
N PHE A 380 -2.70 -7.02 -14.50
CA PHE A 380 -1.51 -6.19 -14.53
C PHE A 380 -0.57 -6.49 -15.70
N SER A 381 -0.95 -7.44 -16.59
CA SER A 381 -0.10 -7.95 -17.67
C SER A 381 1.25 -8.48 -17.15
N GLU A 382 1.18 -9.17 -16.01
CA GLU A 382 2.30 -9.85 -15.36
C GLU A 382 2.20 -11.35 -15.67
N HIS A 383 3.32 -11.96 -16.08
CA HIS A 383 3.37 -13.38 -16.43
C HIS A 383 3.18 -14.27 -15.19
N SER A 384 2.48 -15.40 -15.34
CA SER A 384 2.28 -16.38 -14.26
C SER A 384 3.61 -16.80 -13.64
N GLU A 385 4.61 -17.07 -14.48
CA GLU A 385 5.97 -17.50 -14.10
C GLU A 385 6.73 -16.41 -13.33
N GLY A 386 6.21 -15.18 -13.28
CA GLY A 386 6.71 -14.09 -12.45
C GLY A 386 6.50 -14.32 -10.95
N LEU A 387 5.54 -15.18 -10.56
CA LEU A 387 5.22 -15.44 -9.16
C LEU A 387 4.94 -16.92 -8.86
N ILE A 388 4.34 -17.64 -9.79
CA ILE A 388 3.81 -19.00 -9.62
C ILE A 388 4.34 -19.90 -10.72
N GLN A 389 4.83 -21.08 -10.34
CA GLN A 389 5.23 -22.14 -11.26
C GLN A 389 4.64 -23.47 -10.79
N ILE A 390 3.68 -24.02 -11.55
CA ILE A 390 3.01 -25.27 -11.16
C ILE A 390 3.90 -26.45 -11.54
N GLU A 391 4.10 -27.39 -10.61
CA GLU A 391 4.92 -28.58 -10.83
C GLU A 391 4.22 -29.84 -10.28
N SER A 392 4.58 -31.02 -10.81
CA SER A 392 4.09 -32.32 -10.34
C SER A 392 5.16 -33.18 -9.67
N THR A 393 6.37 -32.64 -9.49
CA THR A 393 7.56 -33.38 -9.09
C THR A 393 8.04 -33.02 -7.68
N THR A 394 9.03 -33.75 -7.17
CA THR A 394 9.58 -33.53 -5.81
C THR A 394 10.53 -32.33 -5.77
N ALA A 395 10.82 -31.80 -4.57
CA ALA A 395 11.79 -30.71 -4.37
C ALA A 395 13.15 -30.98 -5.05
N ALA A 396 13.71 -32.18 -4.82
CA ALA A 396 15.00 -32.56 -5.38
C ALA A 396 14.99 -32.69 -6.91
N ASP A 397 13.84 -33.02 -7.50
CA ASP A 397 13.69 -33.09 -8.95
C ASP A 397 13.51 -31.71 -9.55
N VAL A 398 12.74 -30.83 -8.89
CA VAL A 398 12.60 -29.42 -9.27
C VAL A 398 13.96 -28.72 -9.29
N GLU A 399 14.77 -28.87 -8.23
CA GLU A 399 16.11 -28.23 -8.16
C GLU A 399 17.07 -28.73 -9.25
N ARG A 400 16.92 -29.98 -9.70
CA ARG A 400 17.79 -30.58 -10.73
C ARG A 400 17.33 -30.28 -12.15
N ALA A 401 16.01 -30.23 -12.35
CA ALA A 401 15.40 -30.16 -13.67
C ALA A 401 15.11 -28.73 -14.14
N LEU A 402 14.94 -27.79 -13.21
CA LEU A 402 14.43 -26.46 -13.52
C LEU A 402 15.44 -25.37 -13.14
N PRO A 403 15.71 -24.40 -14.03
CA PRO A 403 16.46 -23.21 -13.67
C PRO A 403 15.60 -22.32 -12.77
N LEU A 404 15.68 -22.55 -11.46
CA LEU A 404 14.95 -21.77 -10.47
C LEU A 404 15.44 -20.31 -10.45
N PRO A 405 14.54 -19.32 -10.60
CA PRO A 405 14.92 -17.91 -10.56
C PRO A 405 15.56 -17.50 -9.23
N ALA A 406 16.37 -16.43 -9.26
CA ALA A 406 16.90 -15.85 -8.04
C ALA A 406 15.79 -15.26 -7.14
N MET A 407 14.70 -14.78 -7.74
CA MET A 407 13.58 -14.16 -7.04
C MET A 407 12.61 -15.19 -6.48
N PRO A 408 11.94 -14.91 -5.35
CA PRO A 408 10.99 -15.83 -4.76
C PRO A 408 9.90 -16.30 -5.73
N ARG A 409 9.63 -17.60 -5.76
CA ARG A 409 8.53 -18.23 -6.51
C ARG A 409 7.76 -19.18 -5.61
N LEU A 410 6.44 -19.17 -5.76
CA LEU A 410 5.59 -20.21 -5.20
C LEU A 410 5.45 -21.33 -6.22
N ILE A 411 5.65 -22.56 -5.77
CA ILE A 411 5.57 -23.77 -6.58
C ILE A 411 4.43 -24.63 -6.03
N PRO A 412 3.19 -24.45 -6.49
CA PRO A 412 2.08 -25.32 -6.12
C PRO A 412 2.28 -26.71 -6.73
N LEU A 413 2.09 -27.75 -5.92
CA LEU A 413 2.24 -29.14 -6.35
C LEU A 413 0.88 -29.75 -6.69
N SER A 414 0.70 -30.05 -7.96
CA SER A 414 -0.53 -30.65 -8.50
C SER A 414 -0.20 -31.89 -9.31
N GLY A 415 -1.06 -32.89 -9.22
CA GLY A 415 -0.95 -34.07 -10.08
C GLY A 415 -1.14 -33.70 -11.56
N GLU A 416 -0.67 -34.57 -12.46
CA GLU A 416 -0.71 -34.36 -13.91
C GLU A 416 -2.15 -34.35 -14.49
N ALA A 417 -3.13 -34.85 -13.74
CA ALA A 417 -4.51 -34.86 -14.19
C ALA A 417 -5.15 -33.46 -14.05
N PRO A 418 -6.00 -33.04 -15.01
CA PRO A 418 -6.56 -31.68 -15.06
C PRO A 418 -7.38 -31.27 -13.83
N ASP A 419 -7.92 -32.24 -13.08
CA ASP A 419 -8.77 -32.02 -11.90
C ASP A 419 -8.06 -32.35 -10.58
N CYS A 420 -6.74 -32.58 -10.60
CA CYS A 420 -6.00 -32.87 -9.39
C CYS A 420 -6.00 -31.66 -8.44
N CYS A 421 -6.33 -31.92 -7.19
CA CYS A 421 -6.18 -30.94 -6.12
C CYS A 421 -4.70 -30.75 -5.80
N LEU A 422 -4.38 -29.57 -5.26
CA LEU A 422 -3.07 -29.30 -4.67
C LEU A 422 -2.82 -30.32 -3.55
N TYR A 423 -1.69 -31.03 -3.63
CA TYR A 423 -1.26 -31.95 -2.58
C TYR A 423 -0.10 -31.39 -1.76
N GLY A 424 0.46 -30.26 -2.17
CA GLY A 424 1.54 -29.56 -1.47
C GLY A 424 1.92 -28.26 -2.18
N TRP A 425 2.91 -27.58 -1.64
CA TRP A 425 3.55 -26.45 -2.29
C TRP A 425 4.96 -26.26 -1.75
N MET A 426 5.79 -25.55 -2.51
CA MET A 426 7.15 -25.17 -2.13
C MET A 426 7.37 -23.70 -2.43
N VAL A 427 8.35 -23.08 -1.76
CA VAL A 427 8.84 -21.74 -2.12
C VAL A 427 10.32 -21.84 -2.46
N SER A 428 10.69 -21.28 -3.60
CA SER A 428 12.07 -21.24 -4.08
C SER A 428 12.59 -19.82 -4.16
N THR A 429 13.91 -19.64 -4.03
CA THR A 429 14.64 -18.38 -4.26
C THR A 429 16.14 -18.67 -4.31
N GLU A 430 16.92 -17.80 -4.96
CA GLU A 430 18.37 -17.96 -5.15
C GLU A 430 18.77 -19.30 -5.80
N GLY A 431 17.86 -19.93 -6.55
CA GLY A 431 18.09 -21.20 -7.24
C GLY A 431 17.75 -22.46 -6.44
N TRP A 432 17.17 -22.35 -5.24
CA TRP A 432 16.93 -23.49 -4.33
C TRP A 432 15.54 -23.47 -3.70
N ILE A 433 15.06 -24.61 -3.23
CA ILE A 433 13.87 -24.69 -2.39
C ILE A 433 14.22 -24.27 -0.96
N ILE A 434 13.55 -23.22 -0.49
CA ILE A 434 13.79 -22.64 0.83
C ILE A 434 12.76 -23.06 1.87
N CYS A 435 11.56 -23.46 1.45
CA CYS A 435 10.50 -23.93 2.35
C CYS A 435 9.55 -24.87 1.61
N GLU A 436 9.16 -25.95 2.26
CA GLU A 436 8.09 -26.84 1.83
C GLU A 436 6.88 -26.66 2.75
N GLY A 437 5.68 -26.73 2.17
CA GLY A 437 4.43 -26.52 2.89
C GLY A 437 4.04 -27.71 3.75
N VAL A 438 3.55 -27.41 4.96
CA VAL A 438 2.95 -28.42 5.85
C VAL A 438 1.48 -28.66 5.49
N GLN A 439 0.77 -27.60 5.08
CA GLN A 439 -0.64 -27.65 4.69
C GLN A 439 -0.77 -27.52 3.17
N PRO A 440 -1.52 -28.41 2.49
CA PRO A 440 -1.67 -28.39 1.04
C PRO A 440 -2.73 -27.36 0.60
N SER A 441 -2.51 -26.09 0.91
CA SER A 441 -3.38 -24.98 0.46
C SER A 441 -2.55 -23.90 -0.22
N PHE A 442 -3.06 -23.37 -1.33
CA PHE A 442 -2.38 -22.30 -2.06
C PHE A 442 -2.20 -21.07 -1.20
N ILE A 443 -3.21 -20.70 -0.41
CA ILE A 443 -3.13 -19.54 0.48
C ILE A 443 -1.97 -19.65 1.47
N SER A 444 -1.72 -20.83 2.06
CA SER A 444 -0.62 -21.00 3.01
C SER A 444 0.76 -20.84 2.34
N GLY A 445 0.91 -21.33 1.12
CA GLY A 445 2.12 -21.10 0.31
C GLY A 445 2.30 -19.65 -0.11
N LEU A 446 1.22 -18.97 -0.49
CA LEU A 446 1.25 -17.54 -0.83
C LEU A 446 1.65 -16.69 0.37
N VAL A 447 1.22 -17.05 1.58
CA VAL A 447 1.64 -16.37 2.81
C VAL A 447 3.13 -16.55 3.05
N VAL A 448 3.68 -17.75 2.85
CA VAL A 448 5.12 -17.99 2.97
C VAL A 448 5.88 -17.15 1.95
N LEU A 449 5.51 -17.25 0.68
CA LEU A 449 6.08 -16.46 -0.41
C LEU A 449 6.07 -14.96 -0.07
N PHE A 450 4.93 -14.41 0.33
CA PHE A 450 4.81 -13.01 0.70
C PHE A 450 5.70 -12.64 1.90
N SER A 451 5.76 -13.52 2.91
CA SER A 451 6.57 -13.34 4.11
C SER A 451 8.06 -13.26 3.78
N THR A 452 8.56 -14.03 2.81
CA THR A 452 9.98 -14.01 2.41
C THR A 452 10.48 -12.62 2.01
N PHE A 453 9.63 -11.80 1.36
CA PHE A 453 10.00 -10.44 0.99
C PHE A 453 10.23 -9.52 2.19
N TYR A 454 9.63 -9.81 3.33
CA TYR A 454 9.79 -9.04 4.56
C TYR A 454 10.86 -9.63 5.45
N VAL A 455 10.81 -10.94 5.69
CA VAL A 455 11.77 -11.67 6.53
C VAL A 455 13.19 -11.53 5.98
N PHE A 456 13.38 -11.65 4.67
CA PHE A 456 14.72 -11.56 4.05
C PHE A 456 15.01 -10.21 3.40
N ASN A 457 14.17 -9.20 3.66
CA ASN A 457 14.33 -7.84 3.14
C ASN A 457 14.53 -7.79 1.61
N LEU A 458 13.68 -8.50 0.87
CA LEU A 458 13.72 -8.58 -0.59
C LEU A 458 12.80 -7.53 -1.22
N GLN A 459 13.16 -7.09 -2.43
CA GLN A 459 12.32 -6.25 -3.28
C GLN A 459 11.40 -7.12 -4.15
N TYR A 460 10.21 -6.62 -4.48
CA TYR A 460 9.36 -7.24 -5.49
C TYR A 460 9.99 -7.04 -6.86
N ASP A 461 10.12 -8.13 -7.59
CA ASP A 461 10.62 -8.11 -8.95
C ASP A 461 9.60 -7.52 -9.93
N ASP A 462 10.10 -6.94 -11.03
CA ASP A 462 9.26 -6.32 -12.07
C ASP A 462 8.24 -7.31 -12.67
N GLY A 463 8.51 -8.63 -12.62
CA GLY A 463 7.61 -9.66 -13.14
C GLY A 463 6.29 -9.86 -12.37
N ALA A 464 6.20 -9.41 -11.11
CA ALA A 464 4.99 -9.55 -10.29
C ALA A 464 4.79 -8.39 -9.29
N ALA A 465 5.46 -7.25 -9.49
CA ALA A 465 5.50 -6.14 -8.56
C ALA A 465 4.12 -5.52 -8.29
N ALA A 466 3.27 -5.38 -9.30
CA ALA A 466 1.94 -4.79 -9.16
C ALA A 466 1.00 -5.75 -8.42
N THR A 467 1.05 -7.05 -8.72
CA THR A 467 0.30 -8.07 -7.98
C THR A 467 0.72 -8.13 -6.51
N LEU A 468 2.03 -8.16 -6.23
CA LEU A 468 2.55 -8.16 -4.86
C LEU A 468 2.21 -6.85 -4.11
N GLU A 469 2.27 -5.70 -4.78
CA GLU A 469 1.83 -4.42 -4.20
C GLU A 469 0.31 -4.42 -3.96
N PHE A 470 -0.49 -5.03 -4.83
CA PHE A 470 -1.93 -5.18 -4.60
C PHE A 470 -2.20 -6.04 -3.36
N ILE A 471 -1.58 -7.20 -3.23
CA ILE A 471 -1.70 -8.08 -2.05
C ILE A 471 -1.31 -7.29 -0.79
N GLN A 472 -0.14 -6.65 -0.82
CA GLN A 472 0.38 -5.85 0.28
C GLN A 472 -0.64 -4.80 0.76
N ARG A 473 -1.23 -4.05 -0.16
CA ARG A 473 -2.07 -2.89 0.19
C ARG A 473 -3.53 -3.23 0.43
N ARG A 474 -4.09 -4.16 -0.35
CA ARG A 474 -5.52 -4.49 -0.34
C ARG A 474 -5.85 -5.66 0.58
N PHE A 475 -4.98 -6.66 0.66
CA PHE A 475 -5.22 -7.85 1.46
C PHE A 475 -4.53 -7.76 2.81
N ILE A 476 -3.23 -7.43 2.84
CA ILE A 476 -2.45 -7.37 4.09
C ILE A 476 -2.54 -6.00 4.78
N GLU A 477 -2.95 -4.97 4.04
CA GLU A 477 -3.12 -3.59 4.50
C GLU A 477 -1.84 -2.89 4.97
N ILE A 478 -0.68 -3.30 4.46
CA ILE A 478 0.60 -2.62 4.68
C ILE A 478 0.71 -1.40 3.73
N ASN A 479 0.50 -0.21 4.31
CA ASN A 479 0.47 1.07 3.59
C ASN A 479 1.30 2.16 4.31
N PRO A 480 2.62 2.00 4.51
CA PRO A 480 3.43 3.06 5.10
C PRO A 480 3.52 4.29 4.16
N GLU A 481 3.76 5.46 4.75
CA GLU A 481 3.71 6.76 4.09
C GLU A 481 4.70 6.94 2.93
N ARG A 482 5.84 6.23 3.00
CA ARG A 482 6.96 6.36 2.08
C ARG A 482 7.58 4.99 1.80
N GLY A 483 8.25 4.89 0.65
CA GLY A 483 8.90 3.68 0.18
C GLY A 483 8.01 2.84 -0.74
N THR A 484 8.60 1.79 -1.28
CA THR A 484 7.92 0.72 -2.01
C THR A 484 8.85 -0.49 -1.97
N LYS A 485 8.28 -1.69 -1.90
CA LYS A 485 9.06 -2.92 -2.09
C LYS A 485 9.29 -3.22 -3.57
N ALA A 486 8.51 -2.63 -4.49
CA ALA A 486 8.73 -2.82 -5.92
C ALA A 486 10.11 -2.29 -6.36
N ALA A 487 10.86 -3.15 -7.05
CA ALA A 487 12.07 -2.77 -7.74
C ALA A 487 11.77 -1.66 -8.76
N ARG A 488 12.78 -0.87 -9.11
CA ARG A 488 12.66 0.18 -10.11
C ARG A 488 13.54 -0.16 -11.30
N GLY A 489 12.91 -0.37 -12.45
CA GLY A 489 13.62 -0.45 -13.73
C GLY A 489 14.64 0.69 -13.92
N LYS A 490 15.79 0.36 -14.50
CA LYS A 490 16.85 1.31 -14.84
C LYS A 490 16.26 2.40 -15.76
N GLY A 491 16.18 3.66 -15.28
CA GLY A 491 15.96 4.83 -16.14
C GLY A 491 14.69 5.67 -15.91
N LYS A 492 13.74 5.27 -15.04
CA LYS A 492 12.58 6.14 -14.72
C LYS A 492 12.53 6.48 -13.25
N ALA A 493 12.98 7.69 -12.92
CA ALA A 493 12.85 8.30 -11.59
C ALA A 493 11.38 8.64 -11.25
N LYS A 494 10.49 7.65 -11.12
CA LYS A 494 9.17 7.88 -10.51
C LYS A 494 9.37 8.15 -9.00
N LYS A 495 8.64 9.08 -8.39
CA LYS A 495 8.81 9.54 -6.98
C LYS A 495 8.81 8.36 -5.98
N LYS A 496 9.69 8.35 -4.96
CA LYS A 496 9.98 7.25 -3.99
C LYS A 496 8.85 6.91 -2.99
N GLY A 497 7.58 7.19 -3.31
CA GLY A 497 6.47 6.99 -2.37
C GLY A 497 5.05 7.08 -2.94
N SER A 498 4.86 6.96 -4.25
CA SER A 498 3.51 6.83 -4.80
C SER A 498 3.19 5.37 -5.04
N VAL A 499 2.02 4.95 -4.58
CA VAL A 499 1.35 3.72 -5.01
C VAL A 499 1.43 3.60 -6.52
N SER A 500 1.67 2.39 -7.03
CA SER A 500 1.54 2.10 -8.47
C SER A 500 0.16 2.60 -8.97
N PRO A 501 0.10 3.50 -9.98
CA PRO A 501 -1.17 4.02 -10.48
C PRO A 501 -2.14 2.92 -10.96
N PRO A 502 -1.68 1.86 -11.66
CA PRO A 502 -2.50 0.68 -11.95
C PRO A 502 -3.12 0.04 -10.69
N VAL A 503 -2.33 -0.20 -9.66
CA VAL A 503 -2.79 -0.80 -8.39
C VAL A 503 -3.82 0.09 -7.70
N SER A 504 -3.56 1.39 -7.60
CA SER A 504 -4.51 2.37 -7.04
C SER A 504 -5.82 2.41 -7.81
N SER A 505 -5.74 2.35 -9.15
CA SER A 505 -6.90 2.37 -10.02
C SER A 505 -7.77 1.13 -9.81
N LEU A 506 -7.16 -0.06 -9.77
CA LEU A 506 -7.89 -1.30 -9.53
C LEU A 506 -8.54 -1.32 -8.14
N ILE A 507 -7.81 -0.96 -7.09
CA ILE A 507 -8.36 -0.90 -5.71
C ILE A 507 -9.59 0.02 -5.68
N ARG A 508 -9.53 1.20 -6.32
CA ARG A 508 -10.67 2.11 -6.42
C ARG A 508 -11.86 1.50 -7.14
N ARG A 509 -11.63 0.91 -8.32
CA ARG A 509 -12.68 0.28 -9.14
C ARG A 509 -13.34 -0.89 -8.43
N LEU A 510 -12.58 -1.68 -7.67
CA LEU A 510 -13.10 -2.78 -6.87
C LEU A 510 -13.95 -2.29 -5.69
N MET A 511 -13.54 -1.21 -5.03
CA MET A 511 -14.36 -0.58 -3.98
C MET A 511 -15.66 -0.02 -4.55
N ASP A 512 -15.61 0.65 -5.71
CA ASP A 512 -16.80 1.14 -6.40
C ASP A 512 -17.70 -0.03 -6.85
N PHE A 513 -17.13 -1.14 -7.32
CA PHE A 513 -17.91 -2.30 -7.75
C PHE A 513 -18.58 -3.06 -6.61
N GLN A 514 -17.85 -3.30 -5.51
CA GLN A 514 -18.42 -3.93 -4.30
C GLN A 514 -19.58 -3.11 -3.74
N TRP A 515 -19.62 -1.81 -4.06
CA TRP A 515 -20.72 -0.94 -3.73
C TRP A 515 -21.95 -1.13 -4.61
N ASP A 516 -21.77 -1.27 -5.92
CA ASP A 516 -22.87 -1.36 -6.89
C ASP A 516 -23.64 -2.71 -6.82
N PHE A 517 -23.13 -3.70 -6.07
CA PHE A 517 -23.75 -5.01 -5.83
C PHE A 517 -24.60 -5.09 -4.56
N VAL A 518 -24.73 -3.97 -3.84
CA VAL A 518 -25.48 -3.82 -2.58
C VAL A 518 -26.88 -3.30 -2.81
#